data_AF-A0AAN6ZN35-F1
#
_entry.id   AF-A0AAN6ZN35-F1
#
_cell.length_a   1.000
_cell.length_b   1.000
_cell.length_c   1.000
_cell.angle_alpha   90.00
_cell.angle_beta   90.00
_cell.angle_gamma   90.00
#
_symmetry.space_group_name_H-M   'P 1'
#
loop_
_entity.id
_entity.type
_entity.pdbx_description
1 polymer ?
#
loop_
_entity_poly.entity_id
_entity_poly.type
_entity_poly.pdbx_seq_one_letter_code
_entity_poly.pdbx_strand_id
1 'polypeptide(L)'
;MRFVQVIPILATLGGVTAQRPKDTPICDYYTTALFKNNTAENQYTLLTALVNTVVIGNYTQPNVGVSVPGILAKGTFDGTEVNLLPYFDGTRKSTNRGGDKGVSVNFLDGGGAEPLKKNKPADDEKSHQYFLLTHLYQFFGSLLGCTQQGMPGFDSYTGAASMFQVHRFMDLGPAELGYFVQQVALAASSFGVAEDDIKAVGTALNTLFGMRCAPPATAIKSQGNQLQAICVDKSCPLAMDAMCSKYDNPDNGGGTGSSASSMSMSMTVAPTGTTVAPTSTAATATDSVSTGGAAATGLGLSGVAALGFAALLL
;
A
#
# COMPACT_ATOMS: atom_id res chain seq x y z
N MET A 1 15.27 -15.84 -48.97
CA MET A 1 15.23 -15.84 -47.49
C MET A 1 15.89 -14.55 -47.02
N ARG A 2 15.11 -13.58 -46.52
CA ARG A 2 15.65 -12.31 -46.00
C ARG A 2 15.88 -12.47 -44.51
N PHE A 3 17.15 -12.43 -44.09
CA PHE A 3 17.53 -12.41 -42.68
C PHE A 3 17.18 -11.04 -42.10
N VAL A 4 16.21 -11.01 -41.18
CA VAL A 4 15.93 -9.85 -40.34
C VAL A 4 16.96 -9.86 -39.22
N GLN A 5 17.92 -8.93 -39.28
CA GLN A 5 18.86 -8.70 -38.17
C GLN A 5 18.09 -8.10 -36.98
N VAL A 6 18.08 -8.83 -35.87
CA VAL A 6 17.60 -8.33 -34.58
C VAL A 6 18.75 -7.58 -33.93
N ILE A 7 18.60 -6.26 -33.76
CA ILE A 7 19.56 -5.42 -33.03
C ILE A 7 19.20 -5.51 -31.54
N PRO A 8 20.11 -5.97 -30.66
CA PRO A 8 19.88 -5.92 -29.22
C PRO A 8 20.05 -4.48 -28.72
N ILE A 9 19.02 -3.93 -28.10
CA ILE A 9 19.09 -2.65 -27.38
C ILE A 9 19.75 -2.92 -26.03
N LEU A 10 21.01 -2.52 -25.89
CA LEU A 10 21.73 -2.52 -24.61
C LEU A 10 21.26 -1.30 -23.81
N ALA A 11 20.43 -1.51 -22.79
CA ALA A 11 20.07 -0.46 -21.84
C ALA A 11 21.24 -0.21 -20.89
N THR A 12 21.94 0.90 -21.06
CA THR A 12 22.90 1.41 -20.08
C THR A 12 22.13 1.98 -18.90
N LEU A 13 22.10 1.26 -17.78
CA LEU A 13 21.64 1.79 -16.49
C LEU A 13 22.68 2.79 -15.96
N GLY A 14 22.65 4.01 -16.51
CA GLY A 14 23.27 5.17 -15.90
C GLY A 14 22.43 5.60 -14.70
N GLY A 15 22.83 5.17 -13.50
CA GLY A 15 22.26 5.64 -12.25
C GLY A 15 22.57 7.12 -12.04
N VAL A 16 21.73 7.99 -12.58
CA VAL A 16 21.55 9.35 -12.07
C VAL A 16 20.06 9.45 -11.79
N THR A 17 19.69 9.42 -10.51
CA THR A 17 18.33 9.75 -10.07
C THR A 17 18.16 11.25 -10.33
N ALA A 18 17.89 11.63 -11.58
CA ALA A 18 17.52 13.01 -11.86
C ALA A 18 16.27 13.29 -11.02
N GLN A 19 16.37 14.27 -10.12
CA GLN A 19 15.22 14.69 -9.34
C GLN A 19 14.18 15.24 -10.31
N ARG A 20 12.94 14.77 -10.21
CA ARG A 20 11.81 15.30 -10.99
C ARG A 20 11.77 16.82 -10.86
N PRO A 21 11.68 17.58 -11.97
CA PRO A 21 11.44 19.02 -11.91
C PRO A 21 10.15 19.31 -11.14
N LYS A 22 10.17 20.32 -10.25
CA LYS A 22 9.05 20.58 -9.32
C LYS A 22 7.71 20.82 -10.04
N ASP A 23 7.75 21.41 -11.23
CA ASP A 23 6.57 21.77 -12.03
C ASP A 23 6.08 20.63 -12.94
N THR A 24 6.79 19.50 -13.00
CA THR A 24 6.38 18.32 -13.78
C THR A 24 5.59 17.36 -12.89
N PRO A 25 4.36 16.94 -13.23
CA PRO A 25 3.64 15.94 -12.44
C PRO A 25 4.41 14.62 -12.26
N ILE A 26 4.17 13.93 -11.14
CA ILE A 26 4.84 12.65 -10.82
C ILE A 26 4.56 11.64 -11.94
N CYS A 27 3.29 11.47 -12.33
CA CYS A 27 2.92 10.54 -13.40
C CYS A 27 3.65 10.83 -14.72
N ASP A 28 3.56 12.07 -15.21
CA ASP A 28 4.19 12.49 -16.47
C ASP A 28 5.71 12.23 -16.49
N TYR A 29 6.38 12.53 -15.37
CA TYR A 29 7.82 12.34 -15.24
C TYR A 29 8.21 10.87 -15.35
N TYR A 30 7.60 9.99 -14.55
CA TYR A 30 7.94 8.56 -14.55
C TYR A 30 7.44 7.84 -15.80
N THR A 31 6.35 8.30 -16.41
CA THR A 31 5.92 7.81 -17.73
C THR A 31 6.99 8.11 -18.77
N THR A 32 7.52 9.33 -18.80
CA THR A 32 8.58 9.72 -19.75
C THR A 32 9.88 8.99 -19.46
N ALA A 33 10.26 8.86 -18.18
CA ALA A 33 11.49 8.18 -17.78
C ALA A 33 11.49 6.69 -18.19
N LEU A 34 10.36 6.00 -18.05
CA LEU A 34 10.25 4.56 -18.32
C LEU A 34 9.91 4.24 -19.79
N PHE A 35 9.05 5.03 -20.42
CA PHE A 35 8.51 4.75 -21.76
C PHE A 35 8.96 5.73 -22.85
N LYS A 36 9.86 6.67 -22.51
CA LYS A 36 10.46 7.71 -23.39
C LYS A 36 9.49 8.79 -23.88
N ASN A 37 8.20 8.53 -23.95
CA ASN A 37 7.18 9.48 -24.40
C ASN A 37 5.97 9.49 -23.46
N ASN A 38 5.41 10.69 -23.20
CA ASN A 38 4.22 10.88 -22.37
C ASN A 38 2.93 10.81 -23.20
N THR A 39 2.36 9.61 -23.39
CA THR A 39 1.05 9.39 -24.04
C THR A 39 0.03 8.82 -23.05
N ALA A 40 -1.25 8.88 -23.39
CA ALA A 40 -2.32 8.31 -22.57
C ALA A 40 -2.09 6.81 -22.30
N GLU A 41 -1.74 6.04 -23.33
CA GLU A 41 -1.48 4.61 -23.23
C GLU A 41 -0.27 4.31 -22.33
N ASN A 42 0.79 5.13 -22.40
CA ASN A 42 1.96 4.96 -21.54
C ASN A 42 1.68 5.34 -20.08
N GLN A 43 0.84 6.36 -19.84
CA GLN A 43 0.36 6.68 -18.50
C GLN A 43 -0.50 5.54 -17.95
N TYR A 44 -1.46 5.04 -18.73
CA TYR A 44 -2.26 3.88 -18.34
C TYR A 44 -1.41 2.64 -18.06
N THR A 45 -0.37 2.39 -18.86
CA THR A 45 0.59 1.30 -18.66
C THR A 45 1.38 1.47 -17.37
N LEU A 46 1.87 2.68 -17.07
CA LEU A 46 2.53 2.99 -15.80
C LEU A 46 1.61 2.67 -14.62
N LEU A 47 0.37 3.17 -14.66
CA LEU A 47 -0.59 3.03 -13.56
C LEU A 47 -1.04 1.58 -13.38
N THR A 48 -1.21 0.85 -14.47
CA THR A 48 -1.48 -0.60 -14.45
C THR A 48 -0.34 -1.34 -13.76
N ALA A 49 0.91 -1.09 -14.15
CA ALA A 49 2.07 -1.75 -13.55
C ALA A 49 2.23 -1.43 -12.06
N LEU A 50 2.07 -0.16 -11.69
CA LEU A 50 2.16 0.30 -10.31
C LEU A 50 1.06 -0.31 -9.45
N VAL A 51 -0.22 -0.13 -9.83
CA VAL A 51 -1.37 -0.58 -9.04
C VAL A 51 -1.39 -2.09 -8.92
N ASN A 52 -1.12 -2.84 -9.99
CA ASN A 52 -1.03 -4.30 -9.89
C ASN A 52 0.08 -4.72 -8.94
N THR A 53 1.22 -4.03 -8.93
CA THR A 53 2.31 -4.32 -7.98
C THR A 53 1.88 -4.02 -6.54
N VAL A 54 1.10 -2.96 -6.31
CA VAL A 54 0.49 -2.70 -5.00
C VAL A 54 -0.49 -3.81 -4.62
N VAL A 55 -1.27 -4.33 -5.56
CA VAL A 55 -2.32 -5.32 -5.27
C VAL A 55 -1.72 -6.71 -5.01
N ILE A 56 -0.89 -7.22 -5.92
CA ILE A 56 -0.40 -8.61 -5.94
C ILE A 56 1.08 -8.77 -5.62
N GLY A 57 1.81 -7.68 -5.37
CA GLY A 57 3.25 -7.72 -5.16
C GLY A 57 4.06 -7.73 -6.45
N ASN A 58 5.38 -7.91 -6.37
CA ASN A 58 6.23 -7.89 -7.57
C ASN A 58 5.88 -9.00 -8.56
N TYR A 59 5.55 -8.62 -9.79
CA TYR A 59 5.36 -9.54 -10.92
C TYR A 59 6.05 -9.06 -12.21
N THR A 60 6.54 -7.82 -12.23
CA THR A 60 7.23 -7.21 -13.35
C THR A 60 8.75 -7.31 -13.20
N GLN A 61 9.45 -7.37 -14.34
CA GLN A 61 10.89 -7.14 -14.44
C GLN A 61 11.16 -5.99 -15.42
N PRO A 62 12.22 -5.17 -15.21
CA PRO A 62 13.16 -5.22 -14.09
C PRO A 62 12.57 -4.63 -12.79
N ASN A 63 12.89 -5.24 -11.64
CA ASN A 63 12.71 -4.62 -10.33
C ASN A 63 14.09 -4.23 -9.79
N VAL A 64 14.18 -3.17 -8.99
CA VAL A 64 15.46 -2.70 -8.43
C VAL A 64 15.85 -3.43 -7.14
N GLY A 65 15.40 -4.68 -6.96
CA GLY A 65 15.67 -5.51 -5.78
C GLY A 65 14.82 -5.20 -4.54
N VAL A 66 13.80 -4.34 -4.67
CA VAL A 66 12.84 -4.06 -3.59
C VAL A 66 11.72 -5.09 -3.63
N SER A 67 11.56 -5.85 -2.53
CA SER A 67 10.49 -6.83 -2.36
C SER A 67 9.17 -6.14 -1.99
N VAL A 68 8.11 -6.47 -2.73
CA VAL A 68 6.75 -5.96 -2.54
C VAL A 68 5.81 -7.15 -2.38
N PRO A 69 5.26 -7.38 -1.17
CA PRO A 69 4.27 -8.44 -0.94
C PRO A 69 2.92 -8.21 -1.61
N GLY A 70 2.48 -6.95 -1.67
CA GLY A 70 1.15 -6.56 -2.11
C GLY A 70 0.09 -6.60 -1.00
N ILE A 71 -1.01 -5.88 -1.19
CA ILE A 71 -2.07 -5.74 -0.17
C ILE A 71 -2.89 -7.02 0.02
N LEU A 72 -2.90 -7.92 -0.97
CA LEU A 72 -3.58 -9.22 -0.85
C LEU A 72 -2.78 -10.22 -0.02
N ALA A 73 -1.50 -9.95 0.23
CA ALA A 73 -0.69 -10.72 1.17
C ALA A 73 -0.91 -10.22 2.60
N LYS A 74 -0.85 -11.14 3.57
CA LYS A 74 -0.72 -10.78 4.98
C LYS A 74 0.61 -10.05 5.21
N GLY A 75 0.61 -9.10 6.13
CA GLY A 75 1.81 -8.37 6.49
C GLY A 75 1.77 -7.82 7.90
N THR A 76 2.67 -6.90 8.18
CA THR A 76 2.77 -6.24 9.48
C THR A 76 3.02 -4.75 9.26
N PHE A 77 2.32 -3.91 10.00
CA PHE A 77 2.54 -2.46 10.02
C PHE A 77 2.66 -2.00 11.47
N ASP A 78 3.76 -1.31 11.82
CA ASP A 78 4.07 -0.87 13.18
C ASP A 78 3.88 -1.96 14.25
N GLY A 79 4.36 -3.18 13.95
CA GLY A 79 4.26 -4.34 14.84
C GLY A 79 2.86 -4.99 14.93
N THR A 80 1.87 -4.46 14.21
CA THR A 80 0.50 -5.02 14.15
C THR A 80 0.35 -5.88 12.90
N GLU A 81 -0.13 -7.12 13.05
CA GLU A 81 -0.46 -7.98 11.91
C GLU A 81 -1.66 -7.41 11.13
N VAL A 82 -1.55 -7.38 9.80
CA VAL A 82 -2.57 -6.85 8.90
C VAL A 82 -2.92 -7.88 7.83
N ASN A 83 -4.21 -8.03 7.56
CA ASN A 83 -4.72 -8.86 6.47
C ASN A 83 -5.87 -8.13 5.75
N LEU A 84 -5.59 -7.59 4.56
CA LEU A 84 -6.61 -6.87 3.80
C LEU A 84 -7.41 -7.77 2.85
N LEU A 85 -6.96 -9.00 2.57
CA LEU A 85 -7.65 -9.93 1.67
C LEU A 85 -9.16 -10.10 1.93
N PRO A 86 -9.64 -10.18 3.20
CA PRO A 86 -11.07 -10.33 3.49
C PRO A 86 -11.96 -9.21 2.96
N TYR A 87 -11.41 -8.02 2.67
CA TYR A 87 -12.12 -6.90 2.06
C TYR A 87 -12.32 -7.07 0.54
N PHE A 88 -11.55 -7.97 -0.09
CA PHE A 88 -11.54 -8.17 -1.53
C PHE A 88 -12.16 -9.50 -1.96
N ASP A 89 -12.10 -10.55 -1.14
CA ASP A 89 -12.53 -11.91 -1.51
C ASP A 89 -14.02 -12.20 -1.21
N GLY A 90 -14.74 -11.23 -0.65
CA GLY A 90 -16.16 -11.36 -0.28
C GLY A 90 -16.42 -12.03 1.07
N THR A 91 -15.37 -12.42 1.83
CA THR A 91 -15.55 -13.02 3.15
C THR A 91 -16.01 -12.03 4.22
N ARG A 92 -15.81 -10.71 4.00
CA ARG A 92 -16.26 -9.64 4.91
C ARG A 92 -17.37 -8.78 4.31
N LYS A 93 -18.37 -8.45 5.13
CA LYS A 93 -19.46 -7.51 4.80
C LYS A 93 -19.00 -6.06 4.90
N SER A 94 -18.21 -5.61 3.94
CA SER A 94 -17.53 -4.31 3.99
C SER A 94 -17.88 -3.36 2.85
N THR A 95 -18.66 -3.81 1.86
CA THR A 95 -18.98 -2.99 0.69
C THR A 95 -20.25 -2.15 0.92
N ASN A 96 -20.19 -0.86 0.59
CA ASN A 96 -21.34 0.05 0.64
C ASN A 96 -22.32 -0.16 -0.53
N ARG A 97 -23.06 -1.26 -0.48
CA ARG A 97 -24.18 -1.56 -1.39
C ARG A 97 -25.45 -2.03 -0.66
N GLY A 98 -25.42 -2.12 0.66
CA GLY A 98 -26.53 -2.60 1.49
C GLY A 98 -27.43 -1.51 2.06
N GLY A 99 -27.23 -0.23 1.68
CA GLY A 99 -27.94 0.90 2.28
C GLY A 99 -27.30 1.33 3.60
N ASP A 100 -27.82 0.81 4.71
CA ASP A 100 -27.36 1.11 6.08
C ASP A 100 -26.35 0.10 6.63
N LYS A 101 -25.94 -0.87 5.83
CA LYS A 101 -24.98 -1.91 6.22
C LYS A 101 -24.05 -2.31 5.09
N GLY A 102 -22.88 -2.81 5.47
CA GLY A 102 -21.96 -3.46 4.56
C GLY A 102 -22.53 -4.77 4.01
N VAL A 103 -22.19 -5.10 2.77
CA VAL A 103 -22.46 -6.40 2.14
C VAL A 103 -21.18 -7.05 1.66
N SER A 104 -21.21 -8.37 1.50
CA SER A 104 -20.11 -9.15 0.94
C SER A 104 -20.12 -9.04 -0.58
N VAL A 105 -18.99 -8.60 -1.15
CA VAL A 105 -18.75 -8.57 -2.60
C VAL A 105 -17.36 -9.15 -2.83
N ASN A 106 -17.26 -10.12 -3.73
CA ASN A 106 -15.98 -10.63 -4.19
C ASN A 106 -15.48 -9.74 -5.33
N PHE A 107 -14.42 -8.98 -5.09
CA PHE A 107 -13.70 -8.15 -6.06
C PHE A 107 -12.53 -8.90 -6.74
N LEU A 108 -12.38 -10.19 -6.49
CA LEU A 108 -11.43 -11.09 -7.16
C LEU A 108 -12.15 -12.09 -8.07
N ASP A 109 -13.37 -11.75 -8.50
CA ASP A 109 -14.26 -12.56 -9.32
C ASP A 109 -13.91 -12.58 -10.82
N GLY A 110 -12.94 -11.76 -11.24
CA GLY A 110 -12.47 -11.65 -12.63
C GLY A 110 -11.17 -12.40 -12.93
N GLY A 111 -10.86 -13.47 -12.19
CA GLY A 111 -9.63 -14.27 -12.36
C GLY A 111 -8.54 -14.01 -11.30
N GLY A 112 -8.79 -13.11 -10.35
CA GLY A 112 -7.88 -12.80 -9.25
C GLY A 112 -6.53 -12.26 -9.71
N ALA A 113 -5.44 -12.80 -9.16
CA ALA A 113 -4.08 -12.32 -9.45
C ALA A 113 -3.57 -12.68 -10.86
N GLU A 114 -4.10 -13.72 -11.50
CA GLU A 114 -3.60 -14.21 -12.80
C GLU A 114 -3.70 -13.20 -13.96
N PRO A 115 -4.82 -12.49 -14.17
CA PRO A 115 -4.87 -11.41 -15.16
C PRO A 115 -3.94 -10.23 -14.79
N LEU A 116 -3.77 -9.92 -13.50
CA LEU A 116 -2.92 -8.80 -13.05
C LEU A 116 -1.44 -9.04 -13.39
N LYS A 117 -0.97 -10.29 -13.28
CA LYS A 117 0.37 -10.71 -13.74
C LYS A 117 0.61 -10.47 -15.23
N LYS A 118 -0.47 -10.36 -16.02
CA LYS A 118 -0.44 -10.09 -17.47
C LYS A 118 -0.76 -8.64 -17.81
N ASN A 119 -0.70 -7.73 -16.83
CA ASN A 119 -1.11 -6.33 -16.95
C ASN A 119 -2.57 -6.15 -17.41
N LYS A 120 -3.46 -7.06 -17.00
CA LYS A 120 -4.90 -6.96 -17.26
C LYS A 120 -5.65 -6.74 -15.95
N PRO A 121 -6.68 -5.87 -15.91
CA PRO A 121 -7.49 -5.67 -14.71
C PRO A 121 -8.27 -6.94 -14.31
N ALA A 122 -8.72 -7.73 -15.28
CA ALA A 122 -9.44 -9.00 -15.10
C ALA A 122 -9.40 -9.81 -16.42
N ASP A 123 -9.93 -11.03 -16.40
CA ASP A 123 -10.13 -11.87 -17.59
C ASP A 123 -11.36 -11.44 -18.43
N ASP A 124 -12.21 -10.58 -17.88
CA ASP A 124 -13.40 -10.03 -18.52
C ASP A 124 -13.59 -8.53 -18.18
N GLU A 125 -14.62 -7.90 -18.76
CA GLU A 125 -14.93 -6.47 -18.59
C GLU A 125 -16.17 -6.19 -17.71
N LYS A 126 -16.69 -7.20 -17.00
CA LYS A 126 -17.98 -7.13 -16.28
C LYS A 126 -17.88 -7.52 -14.80
N SER A 127 -16.80 -8.18 -14.42
CA SER A 127 -16.47 -8.59 -13.05
C SER A 127 -16.29 -7.39 -12.14
N HIS A 128 -16.58 -7.57 -10.86
CA HIS A 128 -16.27 -6.56 -9.86
C HIS A 128 -14.78 -6.24 -9.81
N GLN A 129 -13.93 -7.23 -10.09
CA GLN A 129 -12.50 -7.04 -10.28
C GLN A 129 -12.17 -6.04 -11.39
N TYR A 130 -12.75 -6.21 -12.59
CA TYR A 130 -12.50 -5.29 -13.70
C TYR A 130 -12.80 -3.84 -13.30
N PHE A 131 -13.97 -3.62 -12.70
CA PHE A 131 -14.38 -2.29 -12.24
C PHE A 131 -13.49 -1.75 -11.12
N LEU A 132 -13.09 -2.58 -10.14
CA LEU A 132 -12.19 -2.16 -9.06
C LEU A 132 -10.84 -1.72 -9.63
N LEU A 133 -10.20 -2.55 -10.43
CA LEU A 133 -8.83 -2.31 -10.89
C LEU A 133 -8.75 -1.15 -11.86
N THR A 134 -9.69 -1.05 -12.81
CA THR A 134 -9.75 0.10 -13.72
C THR A 134 -9.99 1.41 -12.98
N HIS A 135 -10.89 1.42 -11.99
CA HIS A 135 -11.09 2.60 -11.13
C HIS A 135 -9.84 2.96 -10.32
N LEU A 136 -9.07 1.98 -9.82
CA LEU A 136 -7.82 2.25 -9.13
C LEU A 136 -6.79 2.89 -10.06
N TYR A 137 -6.62 2.37 -11.29
CA TYR A 137 -5.71 2.97 -12.29
C TYR A 137 -6.09 4.43 -12.56
N GLN A 138 -7.38 4.69 -12.76
CA GLN A 138 -7.90 6.03 -13.04
C GLN A 138 -7.78 6.96 -11.84
N PHE A 139 -8.10 6.49 -10.63
CA PHE A 139 -8.02 7.30 -9.42
C PHE A 139 -6.57 7.73 -9.13
N PHE A 140 -5.64 6.78 -9.18
CA PHE A 140 -4.22 7.08 -9.03
C PHE A 140 -3.67 7.93 -10.17
N GLY A 141 -4.23 7.78 -11.39
CA GLY A 141 -3.90 8.69 -12.49
C GLY A 141 -4.16 10.15 -12.14
N SER A 142 -5.34 10.42 -11.59
CA SER A 142 -5.72 11.77 -11.15
C SER A 142 -4.90 12.23 -9.95
N LEU A 143 -4.66 11.37 -8.96
CA LEU A 143 -3.89 11.69 -7.75
C LEU A 143 -2.43 12.02 -8.07
N LEU A 144 -1.81 11.30 -9.01
CA LEU A 144 -0.41 11.48 -9.42
C LEU A 144 -0.23 12.54 -10.52
N GLY A 145 -1.33 13.12 -11.01
CA GLY A 145 -1.33 14.22 -11.95
C GLY A 145 -1.04 13.82 -13.40
N CYS A 146 -1.48 12.64 -13.83
CA CYS A 146 -1.39 12.19 -15.22
C CYS A 146 -2.10 13.14 -16.18
N THR A 147 -1.35 13.90 -16.98
CA THR A 147 -1.92 14.94 -17.85
C THR A 147 -2.63 14.43 -19.10
N GLN A 148 -2.41 13.16 -19.49
CA GLN A 148 -3.06 12.53 -20.64
C GLN A 148 -4.30 11.73 -20.24
N GLN A 149 -4.67 11.70 -18.95
CA GLN A 149 -5.90 11.07 -18.51
C GLN A 149 -7.13 11.81 -19.06
N GLY A 150 -8.12 11.05 -19.52
CA GLY A 150 -9.31 11.53 -20.23
C GLY A 150 -9.14 11.55 -21.75
N MET A 151 -7.94 11.26 -22.27
CA MET A 151 -7.68 11.08 -23.69
C MET A 151 -7.91 9.60 -24.09
N PRO A 152 -8.13 9.30 -25.39
CA PRO A 152 -8.22 7.92 -25.85
C PRO A 152 -7.03 7.08 -25.36
N GLY A 153 -7.31 5.91 -24.77
CA GLY A 153 -6.28 5.03 -24.20
C GLY A 153 -6.06 5.20 -22.69
N PHE A 154 -6.59 6.26 -22.07
CA PHE A 154 -6.65 6.37 -20.61
C PHE A 154 -7.87 7.16 -20.14
N ASP A 155 -8.94 6.45 -19.77
CA ASP A 155 -10.18 7.09 -19.36
C ASP A 155 -10.04 7.90 -18.04
N SER A 156 -10.90 8.92 -17.91
CA SER A 156 -11.07 9.66 -16.67
C SER A 156 -11.67 8.78 -15.56
N TYR A 157 -11.35 9.10 -14.31
CA TYR A 157 -12.03 8.48 -13.17
C TYR A 157 -13.50 8.85 -13.15
N THR A 158 -14.37 7.84 -13.18
CA THR A 158 -15.83 7.99 -13.15
C THR A 158 -16.49 7.37 -11.91
N GLY A 159 -15.67 6.89 -10.97
CA GLY A 159 -16.16 6.34 -9.71
C GLY A 159 -16.70 7.39 -8.74
N ALA A 160 -17.17 6.92 -7.58
CA ALA A 160 -17.76 7.77 -6.57
C ALA A 160 -16.76 8.77 -6.00
N ALA A 161 -17.21 10.01 -5.77
CA ALA A 161 -16.32 11.12 -5.45
C ALA A 161 -15.82 11.13 -3.98
N SER A 162 -16.62 10.57 -3.07
CA SER A 162 -16.28 10.49 -1.65
C SER A 162 -15.65 9.14 -1.33
N MET A 163 -14.35 9.13 -1.04
CA MET A 163 -13.68 7.90 -0.60
C MET A 163 -14.19 7.44 0.76
N PHE A 164 -14.68 8.34 1.63
CA PHE A 164 -15.41 7.93 2.82
C PHE A 164 -16.62 7.07 2.45
N GLN A 165 -17.51 7.53 1.56
CA GLN A 165 -18.72 6.77 1.20
C GLN A 165 -18.40 5.40 0.60
N VAL A 166 -17.34 5.29 -0.20
CA VAL A 166 -16.92 4.00 -0.79
C VAL A 166 -16.45 3.02 0.28
N HIS A 167 -15.66 3.49 1.25
CA HIS A 167 -14.95 2.63 2.21
C HIS A 167 -15.57 2.60 3.61
N ARG A 168 -16.68 3.31 3.85
CA ARG A 168 -17.28 3.53 5.18
C ARG A 168 -17.56 2.27 6.00
N PHE A 169 -17.88 1.14 5.35
CA PHE A 169 -18.17 -0.14 6.01
C PHE A 169 -16.95 -1.06 6.14
N MET A 170 -15.78 -0.62 5.67
CA MET A 170 -14.53 -1.35 5.88
C MET A 170 -13.99 -1.18 7.30
N ASP A 171 -14.34 -0.06 7.96
CA ASP A 171 -13.92 0.24 9.33
C ASP A 171 -12.40 0.11 9.50
N LEU A 172 -11.65 0.73 8.59
CA LEU A 172 -10.19 0.64 8.58
C LEU A 172 -9.60 1.46 9.72
N GLY A 173 -8.65 0.84 10.43
CA GLY A 173 -7.81 1.50 11.41
C GLY A 173 -6.49 1.98 10.83
N PRO A 174 -5.62 2.54 11.70
CA PRO A 174 -4.30 3.04 11.31
C PRO A 174 -3.41 1.96 10.70
N ALA A 175 -3.48 0.72 11.20
CA ALA A 175 -2.65 -0.37 10.72
C ALA A 175 -3.03 -0.81 9.30
N GLU A 176 -4.32 -0.93 9.00
CA GLU A 176 -4.81 -1.29 7.66
C GLU A 176 -4.45 -0.23 6.63
N LEU A 177 -4.73 1.05 6.92
CA LEU A 177 -4.38 2.14 6.00
C LEU A 177 -2.86 2.30 5.89
N GLY A 178 -2.13 2.22 7.00
CA GLY A 178 -0.68 2.29 7.02
C GLY A 178 -0.04 1.19 6.17
N TYR A 179 -0.52 -0.04 6.28
CA TYR A 179 -0.08 -1.16 5.44
C TYR A 179 -0.36 -0.90 3.96
N PHE A 180 -1.54 -0.39 3.61
CA PHE A 180 -1.85 0.00 2.23
C PHE A 180 -0.86 1.04 1.70
N VAL A 181 -0.61 2.12 2.45
CA VAL A 181 0.35 3.18 2.05
C VAL A 181 1.77 2.62 1.96
N GLN A 182 2.16 1.70 2.85
CA GLN A 182 3.45 1.02 2.78
C GLN A 182 3.60 0.21 1.49
N GLN A 183 2.56 -0.52 1.07
CA GLN A 183 2.60 -1.26 -0.20
C GLN A 183 2.71 -0.32 -1.41
N VAL A 184 2.06 0.86 -1.38
CA VAL A 184 2.25 1.91 -2.40
C VAL A 184 3.70 2.38 -2.46
N ALA A 185 4.31 2.65 -1.30
CA ALA A 185 5.70 3.11 -1.23
C ALA A 185 6.69 2.05 -1.72
N LEU A 186 6.51 0.78 -1.30
CA LEU A 186 7.35 -0.34 -1.74
C LEU A 186 7.20 -0.58 -3.25
N ALA A 187 5.98 -0.54 -3.79
CA ALA A 187 5.74 -0.67 -5.22
C ALA A 187 6.47 0.43 -6.00
N ALA A 188 6.26 1.71 -5.64
CA ALA A 188 6.95 2.83 -6.28
C ALA A 188 8.48 2.71 -6.20
N SER A 189 9.01 2.34 -5.04
CA SER A 189 10.44 2.09 -4.85
C SER A 189 10.97 0.97 -5.76
N SER A 190 10.19 -0.09 -5.98
CA SER A 190 10.56 -1.19 -6.89
C SER A 190 10.67 -0.78 -8.37
N PHE A 191 10.04 0.33 -8.77
CA PHE A 191 10.17 0.96 -10.09
C PHE A 191 11.28 2.02 -10.14
N GLY A 192 12.03 2.25 -9.05
CA GLY A 192 13.09 3.26 -8.99
C GLY A 192 12.58 4.70 -8.84
N VAL A 193 11.35 4.89 -8.33
CA VAL A 193 10.83 6.23 -8.01
C VAL A 193 11.70 6.88 -6.92
N ALA A 194 12.01 8.16 -7.08
CA ALA A 194 12.80 8.91 -6.12
C ALA A 194 12.11 9.00 -4.75
N GLU A 195 12.91 8.93 -3.68
CA GLU A 195 12.40 8.90 -2.30
C GLU A 195 11.53 10.11 -1.96
N ASP A 196 11.88 11.30 -2.46
CA ASP A 196 11.09 12.53 -2.24
C ASP A 196 9.69 12.45 -2.88
N ASP A 197 9.57 11.81 -4.04
CA ASP A 197 8.26 11.60 -4.68
C ASP A 197 7.46 10.53 -3.94
N ILE A 198 8.11 9.47 -3.44
CA ILE A 198 7.46 8.45 -2.58
C ILE A 198 6.92 9.11 -1.31
N LYS A 199 7.71 9.96 -0.66
CA LYS A 199 7.29 10.73 0.53
C LYS A 199 6.12 11.65 0.20
N ALA A 200 6.18 12.37 -0.91
CA ALA A 200 5.09 13.25 -1.33
C ALA A 200 3.77 12.49 -1.51
N VAL A 201 3.80 11.32 -2.17
CA VAL A 201 2.62 10.46 -2.32
C VAL A 201 2.14 9.93 -0.97
N GLY A 202 3.05 9.45 -0.11
CA GLY A 202 2.70 9.00 1.24
C GLY A 202 2.04 10.08 2.08
N THR A 203 2.55 11.31 2.04
CA THR A 203 1.92 12.47 2.70
C THR A 203 0.54 12.78 2.13
N ALA A 204 0.38 12.76 0.80
CA ALA A 204 -0.92 13.00 0.17
C ALA A 204 -1.97 11.95 0.58
N LEU A 205 -1.62 10.67 0.55
CA LEU A 205 -2.50 9.57 0.97
C LEU A 205 -2.91 9.70 2.44
N ASN A 206 -1.96 9.96 3.34
CA ASN A 206 -2.26 10.10 4.77
C ASN A 206 -3.09 11.36 5.06
N THR A 207 -2.83 12.47 4.37
CA THR A 207 -3.59 13.72 4.55
C THR A 207 -5.03 13.56 4.08
N LEU A 208 -5.25 12.90 2.94
CA LEU A 208 -6.59 12.70 2.38
C LEU A 208 -7.38 11.61 3.13
N PHE A 209 -6.72 10.51 3.49
CA PHE A 209 -7.41 9.29 3.92
C PHE A 209 -7.16 8.88 5.37
N GLY A 210 -6.06 9.33 5.98
CA GLY A 210 -5.61 8.89 7.30
C GLY A 210 -6.09 9.72 8.49
N MET A 211 -6.64 10.91 8.22
CA MET A 211 -7.10 11.82 9.27
C MET A 211 -8.60 11.64 9.49
N ARG A 212 -8.99 11.05 10.63
CA ARG A 212 -10.40 10.86 10.98
C ARG A 212 -11.10 12.20 11.12
N CYS A 213 -12.33 12.25 10.62
CA CYS A 213 -13.18 13.44 10.61
C CYS A 213 -12.61 14.63 9.82
N ALA A 214 -11.68 14.42 8.88
CA ALA A 214 -11.12 15.51 8.09
C ALA A 214 -12.21 16.34 7.37
N PRO A 215 -12.04 17.67 7.27
CA PRO A 215 -12.90 18.48 6.39
C PRO A 215 -12.92 17.95 4.95
N PRO A 216 -13.98 18.25 4.17
CA PRO A 216 -14.02 17.89 2.76
C PRO A 216 -12.79 18.40 2.00
N ALA A 217 -12.18 17.50 1.22
CA ALA A 217 -10.99 17.77 0.41
C ALA A 217 -11.19 17.27 -1.02
N THR A 218 -10.46 17.89 -1.96
CA THR A 218 -10.48 17.50 -3.37
C THR A 218 -9.40 16.44 -3.63
N ALA A 219 -9.81 15.19 -3.88
CA ALA A 219 -8.90 14.14 -4.39
C ALA A 219 -8.89 14.13 -5.93
N ILE A 220 -10.05 14.32 -6.56
CA ILE A 220 -10.23 14.37 -8.01
C ILE A 220 -10.76 15.76 -8.36
N LYS A 221 -9.97 16.54 -9.13
CA LYS A 221 -10.27 17.95 -9.43
C LYS A 221 -11.68 18.18 -9.99
N SER A 222 -12.12 17.32 -10.90
CA SER A 222 -13.45 17.41 -11.54
C SER A 222 -14.62 17.14 -10.60
N GLN A 223 -14.38 16.54 -9.43
CA GLN A 223 -15.42 16.15 -8.47
C GLN A 223 -15.50 17.09 -7.25
N GLY A 224 -14.57 18.05 -7.14
CA GLY A 224 -14.53 19.05 -6.07
C GLY A 224 -14.30 18.47 -4.68
N ASN A 225 -14.67 19.24 -3.66
CA ASN A 225 -14.48 18.87 -2.26
C ASN A 225 -15.47 17.78 -1.82
N GLN A 226 -14.94 16.70 -1.26
CA GLN A 226 -15.73 15.55 -0.78
C GLN A 226 -15.15 15.03 0.55
N LEU A 227 -15.91 14.22 1.28
CA LEU A 227 -15.40 13.51 2.45
C LEU A 227 -14.44 12.41 1.98
N GLN A 228 -13.15 12.53 2.33
CA GLN A 228 -12.11 11.61 1.86
C GLN A 228 -11.64 10.61 2.91
N ALA A 229 -11.65 10.96 4.21
CA ALA A 229 -11.12 10.07 5.25
C ALA A 229 -11.66 8.62 5.15
N ILE A 230 -10.72 7.67 5.09
CA ILE A 230 -10.97 6.23 5.05
C ILE A 230 -10.68 5.62 6.43
N CYS A 231 -9.62 6.08 7.10
CA CYS A 231 -9.35 5.76 8.49
C CYS A 231 -10.41 6.47 9.36
N VAL A 232 -11.40 5.70 9.81
CA VAL A 232 -12.54 6.22 10.59
C VAL A 232 -12.69 5.55 11.95
N ASP A 233 -11.86 4.53 12.24
CA ASP A 233 -11.77 3.94 13.58
C ASP A 233 -11.33 4.98 14.63
N LYS A 234 -11.72 4.76 15.89
CA LYS A 234 -11.43 5.68 17.00
C LYS A 234 -9.94 5.88 17.24
N SER A 235 -9.09 4.91 16.91
CA SER A 235 -7.63 5.00 17.02
C SER A 235 -6.97 5.83 15.92
N CYS A 236 -7.69 6.16 14.85
CA CYS A 236 -7.20 7.05 13.80
C CYS A 236 -6.96 8.47 14.34
N PRO A 237 -5.87 9.14 13.93
CA PRO A 237 -5.58 10.50 14.35
C PRO A 237 -6.70 11.45 13.92
N LEU A 238 -7.09 12.33 14.83
CA LEU A 238 -8.15 13.30 14.60
C LEU A 238 -7.61 14.49 13.78
N ALA A 239 -8.35 14.93 12.77
CA ALA A 239 -8.00 16.14 12.02
C ALA A 239 -8.07 17.41 12.88
N MET A 240 -7.23 18.41 12.58
CA MET A 240 -7.17 19.67 13.33
C MET A 240 -8.52 20.43 13.35
N ASP A 241 -9.28 20.37 12.24
CA ASP A 241 -10.61 20.98 12.09
C ASP A 241 -11.70 19.90 11.94
N ALA A 242 -11.71 18.93 12.86
CA ALA A 242 -12.55 17.74 12.75
C ALA A 242 -14.06 18.04 12.61
N MET A 243 -14.67 17.51 11.54
CA MET A 243 -16.10 17.59 11.25
C MET A 243 -16.80 16.23 11.46
N CYS A 244 -16.68 15.64 12.65
CA CYS A 244 -17.10 14.24 12.87
C CYS A 244 -18.57 13.94 12.58
N SER A 245 -19.47 14.89 12.75
CA SER A 245 -20.91 14.72 12.43
C SER A 245 -21.19 14.51 10.93
N LYS A 246 -20.20 14.68 10.05
CA LYS A 246 -20.31 14.35 8.62
C LYS A 246 -19.96 12.91 8.30
N TYR A 247 -19.35 12.20 9.26
CA TYR A 247 -18.81 10.85 9.10
C TYR A 247 -19.68 9.78 9.78
N ASP A 248 -20.96 10.09 10.01
CA ASP A 248 -21.87 9.17 10.69
C ASP A 248 -22.03 7.88 9.88
N ASN A 249 -21.71 6.76 10.53
CA ASN A 249 -22.03 5.43 10.05
C ASN A 249 -23.27 4.91 10.78
N PRO A 250 -24.32 4.43 10.07
CA PRO A 250 -25.28 3.55 10.70
C PRO A 250 -24.50 2.34 11.22
N ASP A 251 -24.80 1.94 12.46
CA ASP A 251 -24.08 0.91 13.20
C ASP A 251 -23.64 -0.25 12.30
N ASN A 252 -22.33 -0.51 12.25
CA ASN A 252 -21.75 -1.66 11.60
C ASN A 252 -22.14 -2.92 12.39
N GLY A 253 -23.36 -3.42 12.19
CA GLY A 253 -23.83 -4.68 12.72
C GLY A 253 -23.02 -5.86 12.16
N GLY A 254 -21.83 -6.10 12.70
CA GLY A 254 -21.06 -7.33 12.47
C GLY A 254 -19.57 -7.12 12.23
N GLY A 255 -18.79 -7.31 13.30
CA GLY A 255 -17.34 -7.46 13.23
C GLY A 255 -16.73 -7.42 14.61
N THR A 256 -17.00 -8.41 15.46
CA THR A 256 -16.20 -8.68 16.66
C THR A 256 -14.74 -8.83 16.23
N GLY A 257 -13.98 -7.74 16.29
CA GLY A 257 -12.55 -7.84 16.53
C GLY A 257 -12.39 -8.62 17.81
N SER A 258 -11.71 -9.76 17.74
CA SER A 258 -11.29 -10.57 18.87
C SER A 258 -10.41 -9.73 19.79
N SER A 259 -11.03 -8.90 20.62
CA SER A 259 -10.44 -8.46 21.87
C SER A 259 -10.68 -9.58 22.86
N ALA A 260 -9.67 -10.42 23.07
CA ALA A 260 -9.60 -11.25 24.26
C ALA A 260 -9.45 -10.29 25.47
N SER A 261 -10.57 -9.69 25.87
CA SER A 261 -10.69 -9.02 27.16
C SER A 261 -10.65 -10.12 28.21
N SER A 262 -9.51 -10.21 28.90
CA SER A 262 -9.39 -10.94 30.15
C SER A 262 -10.53 -10.52 31.07
N MET A 263 -11.47 -11.44 31.31
CA MET A 263 -12.43 -11.28 32.37
C MET A 263 -11.66 -11.30 33.68
N SER A 264 -11.42 -10.11 34.25
CA SER A 264 -11.05 -9.97 35.66
C SER A 264 -12.27 -10.33 36.49
N MET A 265 -12.42 -11.61 36.81
CA MET A 265 -13.35 -12.07 37.83
C MET A 265 -12.82 -11.66 39.20
N SER A 266 -13.49 -10.68 39.81
CA SER A 266 -13.36 -10.37 41.23
C SER A 266 -13.77 -11.59 42.05
N MET A 267 -12.80 -12.25 42.68
CA MET A 267 -13.03 -13.22 43.75
C MET A 267 -12.53 -12.62 45.06
N THR A 268 -13.49 -12.25 45.90
CA THR A 268 -13.29 -11.92 47.31
C THR A 268 -12.88 -13.18 48.06
N VAL A 269 -11.65 -13.23 48.59
CA VAL A 269 -11.22 -14.28 49.53
C VAL A 269 -10.67 -13.60 50.79
N ALA A 270 -11.33 -13.89 51.91
CA ALA A 270 -10.95 -13.44 53.24
C ALA A 270 -9.68 -14.16 53.75
N PRO A 271 -8.89 -13.56 54.65
CA PRO A 271 -7.65 -14.15 55.14
C PRO A 271 -7.90 -14.99 56.40
N THR A 272 -7.35 -16.20 56.42
CA THR A 272 -7.08 -16.92 57.68
C THR A 272 -5.67 -17.49 57.59
N GLY A 273 -4.77 -16.94 58.40
CA GLY A 273 -3.38 -17.36 58.44
C GLY A 273 -3.17 -18.65 59.23
N THR A 274 -2.08 -19.37 58.96
CA THR A 274 -1.21 -19.91 60.01
C THR A 274 0.19 -20.16 59.46
N THR A 275 1.17 -19.83 60.30
CA THR A 275 2.63 -19.93 60.18
C THR A 275 3.16 -21.36 60.11
N VAL A 276 4.19 -21.63 59.28
CA VAL A 276 5.41 -22.39 59.66
C VAL A 276 6.56 -22.01 58.70
N ALA A 277 7.74 -21.72 59.25
CA ALA A 277 9.03 -21.59 58.57
C ALA A 277 10.02 -22.58 59.26
N PRO A 278 11.31 -22.64 58.90
CA PRO A 278 11.94 -22.87 57.60
C PRO A 278 12.94 -24.06 57.66
N THR A 279 13.43 -24.56 56.51
CA THR A 279 14.71 -25.29 56.49
C THR A 279 15.50 -25.00 55.21
N SER A 280 16.73 -24.54 55.43
CA SER A 280 17.81 -24.27 54.49
C SER A 280 18.49 -25.54 53.97
N THR A 281 18.88 -25.58 52.69
CA THR A 281 20.21 -26.09 52.29
C THR A 281 20.58 -25.63 50.88
N ALA A 282 21.78 -25.07 50.74
CA ALA A 282 22.46 -24.81 49.47
C ALA A 282 23.36 -25.99 49.12
N ALA A 283 23.57 -26.28 47.83
CA ALA A 283 24.82 -26.81 47.25
C ALA A 283 24.71 -27.05 45.73
N THR A 284 25.51 -26.27 44.99
CA THR A 284 26.41 -26.64 43.87
C THR A 284 25.98 -27.55 42.71
N ALA A 285 26.06 -26.95 41.50
CA ALA A 285 26.85 -27.33 40.32
C ALA A 285 26.82 -28.78 39.78
N THR A 286 26.46 -28.91 38.49
CA THR A 286 27.35 -29.52 37.47
C THR A 286 26.85 -29.21 36.06
N ASP A 287 27.85 -29.04 35.18
CA ASP A 287 27.79 -28.81 33.75
C ASP A 287 27.01 -29.85 32.93
N SER A 288 26.44 -29.40 31.81
CA SER A 288 26.55 -30.14 30.55
C SER A 288 26.37 -29.22 29.34
N VAL A 289 27.37 -29.31 28.47
CA VAL A 289 27.58 -28.59 27.22
C VAL A 289 26.93 -29.36 26.05
N SER A 290 26.39 -28.63 25.08
CA SER A 290 26.35 -28.98 23.64
C SER A 290 26.02 -27.69 22.87
N THR A 291 26.98 -26.90 22.37
CA THR A 291 27.66 -27.00 21.06
C THR A 291 26.65 -27.02 19.87
N GLY A 292 26.67 -26.10 18.90
CA GLY A 292 27.76 -25.21 18.48
C GLY A 292 27.36 -23.94 17.72
N GLY A 293 28.33 -23.01 17.69
CA GLY A 293 28.50 -21.95 16.69
C GLY A 293 28.88 -22.54 15.32
N ALA A 294 29.28 -21.78 14.31
CA ALA A 294 29.92 -20.47 14.22
C ALA A 294 29.77 -20.01 12.75
N ALA A 295 30.19 -18.85 12.23
CA ALA A 295 30.91 -17.68 12.72
C ALA A 295 30.70 -16.56 11.68
N ALA A 296 30.89 -15.34 12.15
CA ALA A 296 31.06 -14.11 11.39
C ALA A 296 32.30 -14.11 10.49
N THR A 297 32.27 -13.30 9.43
CA THR A 297 33.41 -12.46 9.04
C THR A 297 32.93 -11.18 8.35
N GLY A 298 33.29 -10.02 8.92
CA GLY A 298 33.21 -8.72 8.26
C GLY A 298 34.54 -8.33 7.61
N LEU A 299 34.54 -7.23 6.86
CA LEU A 299 35.64 -6.35 6.38
C LEU A 299 34.97 -5.41 5.35
N GLY A 300 35.19 -4.10 5.22
CA GLY A 300 36.13 -3.13 5.78
C GLY A 300 36.13 -1.93 4.81
N LEU A 301 36.15 -0.70 5.33
CA LEU A 301 36.25 0.54 4.56
C LEU A 301 37.64 0.73 3.89
N SER A 302 37.62 1.58 2.85
CA SER A 302 38.67 2.49 2.32
C SER A 302 39.35 2.11 1.01
N GLY A 303 39.37 3.09 0.08
CA GLY A 303 40.04 3.03 -1.21
C GLY A 303 39.63 4.17 -2.15
N VAL A 304 40.28 5.33 -2.03
CA VAL A 304 40.22 6.47 -2.94
C VAL A 304 40.95 6.12 -4.25
N ALA A 305 40.33 6.36 -5.41
CA ALA A 305 41.05 6.57 -6.67
C ALA A 305 40.23 7.47 -7.61
N ALA A 306 40.88 8.56 -8.02
CA ALA A 306 40.44 9.53 -9.01
C ALA A 306 40.30 8.92 -10.42
N LEU A 307 39.66 9.69 -11.31
CA LEU A 307 39.66 9.73 -12.80
C LEU A 307 38.22 9.97 -13.25
N GLY A 308 37.82 10.98 -14.02
CA GLY A 308 38.50 12.05 -14.74
C GLY A 308 37.44 12.69 -15.65
N PHE A 309 37.46 14.02 -15.77
CA PHE A 309 36.68 14.79 -16.73
C PHE A 309 36.99 14.33 -18.17
N ALA A 310 35.96 14.20 -19.02
CA ALA A 310 36.11 14.40 -20.46
C ALA A 310 34.77 14.85 -21.08
N ALA A 311 34.74 16.11 -21.50
CA ALA A 311 33.81 16.64 -22.48
C ALA A 311 34.24 16.21 -23.89
N LEU A 312 33.28 15.92 -24.77
CA LEU A 312 33.36 16.07 -26.24
C LEU A 312 31.93 15.85 -26.78
N LEU A 313 31.19 16.87 -27.23
CA LEU A 313 31.24 17.43 -28.59
C LEU A 313 31.35 16.35 -29.68
N LEU A 314 30.20 15.90 -30.17
CA LEU A 314 29.77 15.89 -31.57
C LEU A 314 28.27 15.55 -31.65
#